data_AF-A0A7Y8WN67-F1
#
_entry.id   AF-A0A7Y8WN67-F1
#
_cell.length_a   1.000
_cell.length_b   1.000
_cell.length_c   1.000
_cell.angle_alpha   90.00
_cell.angle_beta   90.00
_cell.angle_gamma   90.00
#
_symmetry.space_group_name_H-M   'P 1'
#
loop_
_entity.id
_entity.type
_entity.pdbx_description
1 polymer ?
#
loop_
_entity_poly.entity_id
_entity_poly.type
_entity_poly.pdbx_seq_one_letter_code
_entity_poly.pdbx_strand_id
1 'polypeptide(L)'
;MAAIRIEKNELILEAGLEDLKEIIDEATANIDLYKEEIAVIYEKMPKFDYKYFCFYAYATYRLLENSLKFNTDEVGHFRLIAPESFYYAFYGMIAALHTSQM
;
A
#
# COMPACT_ATOMS: atom_id res chain seq x y z
N MET A 1 10.62 -3.38 9.47
CA MET A 1 9.48 -4.27 9.77
C MET A 1 8.36 -3.42 10.28
N ALA A 2 7.27 -3.36 9.51
CA ALA A 2 6.09 -2.60 9.88
C ALA A 2 5.56 -3.05 11.26
N ALA A 3 5.12 -2.08 12.05
CA ALA A 3 4.52 -2.34 13.35
C ALA A 3 2.98 -2.27 13.22
N ILE A 4 2.30 -3.28 13.73
CA ILE A 4 0.84 -3.38 13.70
C ILE A 4 0.34 -3.23 15.13
N ARG A 5 -0.59 -2.28 15.36
CA ARG A 5 -1.31 -2.16 16.64
C ARG A 5 -2.79 -1.88 16.44
N ILE A 6 -3.59 -2.27 17.41
CA ILE A 6 -5.03 -1.95 17.45
C ILE A 6 -5.25 -0.88 18.52
N GLU A 7 -5.80 0.26 18.15
CA GLU A 7 -6.17 1.33 19.07
C GLU A 7 -7.64 1.71 18.86
N LYS A 8 -8.48 1.59 19.89
CA LYS A 8 -9.89 2.03 19.84
C LYS A 8 -10.68 1.48 18.61
N ASN A 9 -10.49 0.21 18.26
CA ASN A 9 -11.05 -0.46 17.08
C ASN A 9 -10.51 0.03 15.72
N GLU A 10 -9.39 0.75 15.69
CA GLU A 10 -8.68 1.12 14.47
C GLU A 10 -7.37 0.31 14.39
N LEU A 11 -7.13 -0.35 13.24
CA LEU A 11 -5.84 -0.97 12.97
C LEU A 11 -4.88 0.09 12.46
N ILE A 12 -3.78 0.27 13.17
CA ILE A 12 -2.70 1.20 12.80
C ILE A 12 -1.55 0.38 12.26
N LEU A 13 -1.19 0.67 11.02
CA LEU A 13 -0.02 0.13 10.35
C LEU A 13 1.05 1.22 10.31
N GLU A 14 2.11 1.06 11.10
CA GLU A 14 3.28 1.94 11.03
C GLU A 14 4.32 1.33 10.10
N ALA A 15 4.70 2.06 9.05
CA ALA A 15 5.65 1.59 8.04
C ALA A 15 6.76 2.61 7.77
N GLY A 16 7.96 2.11 7.50
CA GLY A 16 9.14 2.88 7.12
C GLY A 16 9.56 2.62 5.68
N LEU A 17 10.53 3.40 5.19
CA LEU A 17 11.10 3.22 3.84
C LEU A 17 11.68 1.81 3.64
N GLU A 18 12.19 1.19 4.71
CA GLU A 18 12.71 -0.17 4.69
C GLU A 18 11.67 -1.23 4.33
N ASP A 19 10.39 -0.98 4.67
CA ASP A 19 9.30 -1.91 4.41
C ASP A 19 8.85 -1.88 2.94
N LEU A 20 9.25 -0.86 2.17
CA LEU A 20 8.99 -0.81 0.72
C LEU A 20 9.64 -1.97 -0.01
N LYS A 21 10.76 -2.51 0.50
CA LYS A 21 11.40 -3.66 -0.12
C LYS A 21 10.47 -4.87 -0.18
N GLU A 22 9.79 -5.18 0.92
CA GLU A 22 8.84 -6.30 0.99
C GLU A 22 7.66 -6.08 0.04
N ILE A 23 7.21 -4.83 -0.10
CA ILE A 23 6.15 -4.45 -1.03
C ILE A 23 6.58 -4.63 -2.49
N ILE A 24 7.80 -4.19 -2.83
CA ILE A 24 8.37 -4.35 -4.17
C ILE A 24 8.52 -5.83 -4.50
N ASP A 25 9.11 -6.61 -3.59
CA ASP A 25 9.39 -8.04 -3.81
C ASP A 25 8.08 -8.81 -4.04
N GLU A 26 7.04 -8.56 -3.23
CA GLU A 26 5.72 -9.16 -3.39
C GLU A 26 5.02 -8.73 -4.70
N ALA A 27 5.02 -7.43 -5.00
CA ALA A 27 4.40 -6.90 -6.21
C ALA A 27 5.05 -7.43 -7.48
N THR A 28 6.38 -7.57 -7.49
CA THR A 28 7.13 -8.07 -8.64
C THR A 28 7.00 -9.58 -8.81
N ALA A 29 6.98 -10.35 -7.71
CA ALA A 29 6.79 -11.79 -7.76
C ALA A 29 5.38 -12.21 -8.24
N ASN A 30 4.37 -11.39 -7.93
CA ASN A 30 2.96 -11.70 -8.17
C ASN A 30 2.24 -10.60 -8.98
N ILE A 31 2.92 -10.03 -9.98
CA ILE A 31 2.44 -8.83 -10.70
C ILE A 31 1.03 -8.99 -11.31
N ASP A 32 0.73 -10.17 -11.87
CA ASP A 32 -0.58 -10.45 -12.46
C ASP A 32 -1.73 -10.40 -11.45
N LEU A 33 -1.45 -10.71 -10.18
CA LEU A 33 -2.43 -10.65 -9.08
C LEU A 33 -2.76 -9.20 -8.73
N TYR A 34 -1.77 -8.30 -8.81
CA TYR A 34 -1.88 -6.92 -8.34
C TYR A 34 -2.09 -5.90 -9.46
N LYS A 35 -2.09 -6.30 -10.73
CA LYS A 35 -2.17 -5.37 -11.89
C LYS A 35 -3.31 -4.36 -11.81
N GLU A 36 -4.50 -4.78 -11.38
CA GLU A 36 -5.68 -3.91 -11.27
C GLU A 36 -5.52 -2.92 -10.12
N GLU A 37 -5.01 -3.40 -8.98
CA GLU A 37 -4.73 -2.60 -7.80
C GLU A 37 -3.65 -1.56 -8.08
N ILE A 38 -2.56 -1.95 -8.75
CA ILE A 38 -1.48 -1.07 -9.21
C ILE A 38 -2.02 0.02 -10.14
N ALA A 39 -2.86 -0.33 -11.12
CA ALA A 39 -3.46 0.64 -12.04
C ALA A 39 -4.36 1.65 -11.33
N VAL A 40 -5.17 1.19 -10.37
CA VAL A 40 -6.04 2.08 -9.59
C VAL A 40 -5.22 2.99 -8.69
N ILE A 41 -4.19 2.47 -8.00
CA ILE A 41 -3.30 3.30 -7.18
C ILE A 41 -2.59 4.35 -8.06
N TYR A 42 -2.04 3.93 -9.21
CA TYR A 42 -1.39 4.83 -10.16
C TYR A 42 -2.31 5.99 -10.58
N GLU A 43 -3.57 5.70 -10.93
CA GLU A 43 -4.50 6.72 -11.41
C GLU A 43 -5.06 7.62 -10.29
N LYS A 44 -5.28 7.07 -9.09
CA LYS A 44 -6.02 7.74 -8.03
C LYS A 44 -5.11 8.41 -7.01
N MET A 45 -4.04 7.77 -6.58
CA MET A 45 -3.19 8.24 -5.46
C MET A 45 -2.69 9.69 -5.64
N PRO A 46 -2.26 10.16 -6.83
CA PRO A 46 -1.86 11.56 -7.04
C PRO A 46 -2.97 12.58 -6.78
N LYS A 47 -4.24 12.20 -6.95
CA LYS A 47 -5.41 13.07 -6.74
C LYS A 47 -5.69 13.33 -5.25
N PHE A 48 -4.97 12.64 -4.36
CA PHE A 48 -5.08 12.74 -2.90
C PHE A 48 -3.74 13.17 -2.28
N ASP A 49 -2.95 13.97 -3.00
CA ASP A 49 -1.61 14.44 -2.60
C ASP A 49 -0.67 13.30 -2.17
N TYR A 50 -0.88 12.09 -2.72
CA TYR A 50 -0.18 10.85 -2.40
C TYR A 50 -0.40 10.32 -0.97
N LYS A 51 -0.45 11.20 0.03
CA LYS A 51 -0.50 10.89 1.45
C LYS A 51 -1.91 10.59 1.96
N TYR A 52 -2.93 11.20 1.37
CA TYR A 52 -4.31 11.10 1.85
C TYR A 52 -5.12 10.04 1.10
N PHE A 53 -4.45 9.17 0.36
CA PHE A 53 -5.09 8.09 -0.38
C PHE A 53 -5.62 7.01 0.57
N CYS A 54 -6.90 6.66 0.41
CA CYS A 54 -7.54 5.61 1.18
C CYS A 54 -7.56 4.30 0.39
N PHE A 55 -6.78 3.32 0.83
CA PHE A 55 -6.65 2.02 0.15
C PHE A 55 -7.96 1.20 0.18
N TYR A 56 -8.80 1.30 1.21
CA TYR A 56 -10.10 0.60 1.25
C TYR A 56 -11.13 1.11 0.26
N ALA A 57 -11.18 2.43 0.06
CA ALA A 57 -12.18 3.04 -0.80
C ALA A 57 -12.14 2.52 -2.24
N TYR A 58 -11.01 1.95 -2.64
CA TYR A 58 -10.76 1.42 -3.98
C TYR A 58 -10.40 -0.07 -4.00
N ALA A 59 -10.52 -0.78 -2.87
CA ALA A 59 -10.08 -2.18 -2.72
C ALA A 59 -8.60 -2.41 -3.14
N THR A 60 -7.73 -1.44 -2.84
CA THR A 60 -6.31 -1.42 -3.20
C THR A 60 -5.40 -1.71 -2.00
N TYR A 61 -5.84 -2.58 -1.09
CA TYR A 61 -5.14 -2.86 0.16
C TYR A 61 -4.47 -4.24 0.21
N ARG A 62 -4.74 -5.13 -0.75
CA ARG A 62 -4.30 -6.54 -0.69
C ARG A 62 -2.79 -6.66 -0.86
N LEU A 63 -2.20 -5.81 -1.69
CA LEU A 63 -0.75 -5.75 -1.83
C LEU A 63 -0.11 -5.43 -0.47
N LEU A 64 -0.60 -4.40 0.22
CA LEU A 64 -0.06 -4.03 1.54
C LEU A 64 -0.30 -5.13 2.57
N GLU A 65 -1.50 -5.72 2.63
CA GLU A 65 -1.83 -6.80 3.57
C GLU A 65 -0.89 -7.99 3.41
N ASN A 66 -0.64 -8.44 2.18
CA ASN A 66 0.22 -9.57 1.90
C ASN A 66 1.70 -9.26 2.14
N SER A 67 2.17 -8.08 1.72
CA SER A 67 3.58 -7.67 1.89
C SER A 67 3.94 -7.44 3.36
N LEU A 68 3.06 -6.78 4.12
CA LEU A 68 3.33 -6.38 5.50
C LEU A 68 2.71 -7.31 6.55
N LYS A 69 2.07 -8.39 6.10
CA LYS A 69 1.53 -9.49 6.93
C LYS A 69 0.55 -8.99 7.99
N PHE A 70 -0.40 -8.16 7.58
CA PHE A 70 -1.53 -7.74 8.42
C PHE A 70 -2.85 -8.13 7.77
N ASN A 71 -3.92 -8.14 8.57
CA ASN A 71 -5.26 -8.47 8.11
C ASN A 71 -6.25 -7.47 8.74
N THR A 72 -7.19 -7.00 7.94
CA THR A 72 -8.24 -6.05 8.35
C THR A 72 -9.63 -6.64 8.50
N ASP A 73 -9.82 -7.95 8.35
CA ASP A 73 -11.10 -8.65 8.44
C ASP A 73 -11.91 -8.28 9.70
N GLU A 74 -11.23 -8.03 10.83
CA GLU A 74 -11.88 -7.70 12.10
C GLU A 74 -12.33 -6.23 12.22
N VAL A 75 -11.68 -5.32 11.49
CA VAL A 75 -11.88 -3.86 11.64
C VAL A 75 -12.41 -3.17 10.37
N GLY A 76 -12.29 -3.82 9.21
CA GLY A 76 -12.71 -3.33 7.90
C GLY A 76 -11.93 -2.14 7.35
N HIS A 77 -10.92 -1.65 8.06
CA HIS A 77 -10.06 -0.55 7.64
C HIS A 77 -8.71 -0.56 8.38
N PHE A 78 -7.71 0.12 7.83
CA PHE A 78 -6.48 0.45 8.55
C PHE A 78 -6.06 1.89 8.28
N ARG A 79 -5.25 2.43 9.19
CA ARG A 79 -4.56 3.69 9.04
C ARG A 79 -3.08 3.46 8.83
N LEU A 80 -2.57 3.87 7.68
CA LEU A 80 -1.14 3.91 7.40
C LEU A 80 -0.50 5.11 8.08
N ILE A 81 0.52 4.88 8.90
CA ILE A 81 1.38 5.92 9.46
C ILE A 81 2.78 5.67 8.91
N ALA A 82 3.23 6.56 8.04
CA ALA A 82 4.53 6.45 7.40
C ALA A 82 5.12 7.86 7.18
N PRO A 83 6.45 8.00 7.04
CA PRO A 83 7.05 9.29 6.68
C PRO A 83 6.61 9.71 5.27
N GLU A 84 6.63 11.02 4.98
CA GLU A 84 6.19 11.53 3.67
C GLU A 84 6.96 10.90 2.50
N SER A 85 8.25 10.66 2.69
CA SER A 85 9.12 9.96 1.74
C SER A 85 8.63 8.56 1.38
N PHE A 86 7.97 7.86 2.30
CA PHE A 86 7.37 6.54 2.03
C PHE A 86 6.30 6.64 0.95
N TYR A 87 5.38 7.59 1.05
CA TYR A 87 4.28 7.73 0.09
C TYR A 87 4.77 8.04 -1.32
N TYR A 88 5.77 8.92 -1.45
CA TYR A 88 6.36 9.24 -2.75
C TYR A 88 7.14 8.05 -3.32
N ALA A 89 7.92 7.35 -2.50
CA ALA A 89 8.67 6.19 -2.95
C ALA A 89 7.76 5.02 -3.33
N PHE A 90 6.70 4.77 -2.54
CA PHE A 90 5.64 3.82 -2.86
C PHE A 90 4.98 4.16 -4.19
N TYR A 91 4.56 5.42 -4.39
CA TYR A 91 3.98 5.82 -5.67
C TYR A 91 4.97 5.68 -6.84
N GLY A 92 6.24 6.02 -6.63
CA GLY A 92 7.29 5.85 -7.64
C GLY A 92 7.43 4.38 -8.07
N MET A 93 7.39 3.45 -7.12
CA MET A 93 7.33 2.00 -7.41
C MET A 93 6.09 1.66 -8.22
N ILE A 94 4.90 2.09 -7.77
CA ILE A 94 3.63 1.81 -8.46
C ILE A 94 3.67 2.32 -9.91
N ALA A 95 4.17 3.54 -10.14
CA ALA A 95 4.31 4.11 -11.47
C ALA A 95 5.29 3.31 -12.36
N ALA A 96 6.41 2.84 -11.80
CA ALA A 96 7.36 2.01 -12.53
C ALA A 96 6.77 0.64 -12.91
N LEU A 97 6.09 -0.02 -11.98
CA LEU A 97 5.42 -1.31 -12.20
C LEU A 97 4.31 -1.17 -13.25
N HIS A 98 3.46 -0.15 -13.12
CA HIS A 98 2.38 0.12 -14.07
C HIS A 98 2.91 0.35 -15.48
N THR A 99 3.94 1.19 -15.64
CA THR A 99 4.50 1.54 -16.95
C THR A 99 5.25 0.37 -17.60
N SER A 100 5.86 -0.52 -16.80
CA SER A 100 6.57 -1.69 -17.32
C SER A 100 5.64 -2.81 -17.80
N GLN A 101 4.34 -2.71 -17.50
CA GLN A 101 3.29 -3.65 -17.90
C GLN A 101 2.49 -3.19 -19.13
N MET A 102 2.74 -1.97 -19.63
CA MET A 102 2.16 -1.42 -20.86
C MET A 102 3.09 -1.65 -22.06
#